data_AF-A0A7R9F9L5-F1
#
_entry.id   AF-A0A7R9F9L5-F1
#
_cell.length_a   1.000
_cell.length_b   1.000
_cell.length_c   1.000
_cell.angle_alpha   90.00
_cell.angle_beta   90.00
_cell.angle_gamma   90.00
#
_symmetry.space_group_name_H-M   'P 1'
#
loop_
_entity.id
_entity.type
_entity.pdbx_description
1 polymer ?
#
loop_
_entity_poly.entity_id
_entity_poly.type
_entity_poly.pdbx_seq_one_letter_code
_entity_poly.pdbx_strand_id
1 'polypeptide(L)'
;MFQVTQHLQAGKHTRDAIELNALAKVLLCNRQTPLLIGSIKSNLGNTDAASALVSIVKVLIAMETGKIPPNYNYNKPSQQVPALVEEKFKVVTETMPWSGGLAAVNNVGLTGDVGHIVLRSHKKEKVNDGLPTDEIPRLLVISGRTKEGLDETLKK
;
A
#
# COMPACT_ATOMS: atom_id res chain seq x y z
N MET A 1 -7.29 5.16 -7.56
CA MET A 1 -7.37 4.09 -6.56
C MET A 1 -6.12 3.24 -6.67
N PHE A 2 -5.51 2.85 -5.55
CA PHE A 2 -4.38 1.90 -5.52
C PHE A 2 -4.83 0.62 -4.82
N GLN A 3 -4.59 -0.54 -5.44
CA GLN A 3 -5.00 -1.82 -4.90
C GLN A 3 -3.77 -2.64 -4.49
N VAL A 4 -3.72 -3.05 -3.23
CA VAL A 4 -2.77 -4.06 -2.76
C VAL A 4 -3.46 -5.42 -2.78
N THR A 5 -2.91 -6.35 -3.56
CA THR A 5 -3.40 -7.72 -3.67
C THR A 5 -2.53 -8.65 -2.83
N GLN A 6 -3.13 -9.73 -2.38
CA GLN A 6 -2.42 -10.69 -1.56
C GLN A 6 -1.43 -11.51 -2.39
N HIS A 7 -1.84 -11.82 -3.62
CA HIS A 7 -1.10 -12.65 -4.56
C HIS A 7 -0.74 -11.82 -5.80
N LEU A 8 0.54 -11.49 -5.93
CA LEU A 8 1.11 -10.89 -7.13
C LEU A 8 2.58 -11.33 -7.24
N GLN A 9 2.79 -12.50 -7.84
CA GLN A 9 4.09 -13.05 -8.18
C GLN A 9 4.18 -13.23 -9.70
N ALA A 10 5.39 -13.07 -10.27
CA ALA A 10 5.59 -13.41 -11.67
C ALA A 10 5.42 -14.92 -11.89
N GLY A 11 4.70 -15.30 -12.96
CA GLY A 11 4.57 -16.70 -13.37
C GLY A 11 3.12 -17.19 -13.46
N LYS A 12 2.95 -18.51 -13.61
CA LYS A 12 1.65 -19.20 -13.68
C LYS A 12 1.21 -19.62 -12.28
N HIS A 13 0.75 -18.67 -11.48
CA HIS A 13 0.13 -18.94 -10.20
C HIS A 13 -1.39 -18.83 -10.31
N THR A 14 -2.07 -19.97 -10.24
CA THR A 14 -3.53 -20.04 -10.39
C THR A 14 -4.28 -19.16 -9.37
N ARG A 15 -3.73 -19.01 -8.15
CA ARG A 15 -4.33 -18.19 -7.10
C ARG A 15 -4.29 -16.69 -7.41
N ASP A 16 -3.14 -16.20 -7.91
CA ASP A 16 -2.99 -14.82 -8.39
C ASP A 16 -4.00 -14.51 -9.49
N ALA A 17 -4.21 -15.46 -10.41
CA ALA A 17 -5.18 -15.29 -11.48
C ALA A 17 -6.63 -15.23 -10.97
N ILE A 18 -7.00 -16.06 -9.98
CA ILE A 18 -8.35 -16.02 -9.39
C ILE A 18 -8.60 -14.67 -8.71
N GLU A 19 -7.68 -14.20 -7.87
CA GLU A 19 -7.81 -12.92 -7.17
C GLU A 19 -7.91 -11.75 -8.15
N LEU A 20 -6.98 -11.66 -9.10
CA LEU A 20 -6.93 -10.56 -10.06
C LEU A 20 -8.12 -10.56 -11.01
N ASN A 21 -8.58 -11.72 -11.49
CA ASN A 21 -9.75 -11.78 -12.35
C ASN A 21 -11.04 -11.41 -11.59
N ALA A 22 -11.14 -11.76 -10.30
CA ALA A 22 -12.26 -11.31 -9.47
C ALA A 22 -12.24 -9.79 -9.29
N LEU A 23 -11.07 -9.21 -8.97
CA LEU A 23 -10.89 -7.76 -8.88
C LEU A 23 -11.20 -7.06 -10.21
N ALA A 24 -10.82 -7.65 -11.34
CA ALA A 24 -11.08 -7.08 -12.66
C ALA A 24 -12.57 -6.90 -12.92
N LYS A 25 -13.38 -7.91 -12.59
CA LYS A 25 -14.85 -7.88 -12.76
C LYS A 25 -15.50 -6.76 -11.95
N VAL A 26 -14.97 -6.48 -10.76
CA VAL A 26 -15.58 -5.51 -9.82
C VAL A 26 -15.04 -4.09 -10.03
N LEU A 27 -13.73 -3.93 -10.16
CA LEU A 27 -13.06 -2.62 -10.10
C LEU A 27 -12.74 -2.00 -11.47
N LEU A 28 -12.76 -2.79 -12.55
CA LEU A 28 -12.46 -2.29 -13.90
C LEU A 28 -13.71 -1.96 -14.72
N CYS A 29 -14.91 -2.24 -14.21
CA CYS A 29 -16.15 -1.87 -14.87
C CYS A 29 -16.20 -0.35 -15.10
N ASN A 30 -16.35 0.07 -16.35
CA ASN A 30 -16.37 1.48 -16.78
C ASN A 30 -15.13 2.31 -16.40
N ARG A 31 -14.01 1.66 -16.09
CA ARG A 31 -12.79 2.34 -15.68
C ARG A 31 -12.00 2.78 -16.91
N GLN A 32 -11.75 4.09 -17.01
CA GLN A 32 -11.01 4.68 -18.15
C GLN A 32 -9.49 4.71 -17.97
N THR A 33 -9.00 4.67 -16.74
CA THR A 33 -7.57 4.69 -16.42
C THR A 33 -7.13 3.38 -15.81
N PRO A 34 -5.89 2.91 -16.08
CA PRO A 34 -5.38 1.70 -15.43
C PRO A 34 -5.50 1.77 -13.90
N LEU A 35 -5.87 0.66 -13.27
CA LEU A 35 -5.80 0.53 -11.81
C LEU A 35 -4.37 0.17 -11.43
N LEU A 36 -3.76 0.99 -10.57
CA LEU A 36 -2.46 0.67 -10.01
C LEU A 36 -2.62 -0.49 -9.03
N ILE A 37 -1.85 -1.55 -9.25
CA ILE A 37 -1.85 -2.73 -8.40
C ILE A 37 -0.45 -3.00 -7.85
N GLY A 38 -0.39 -3.53 -6.64
CA GLY A 38 0.85 -3.97 -6.03
C GLY A 38 0.62 -5.07 -5.01
N SER A 39 1.70 -5.57 -4.45
CA SER A 39 1.70 -6.53 -3.34
C SER A 39 2.92 -6.25 -2.47
N ILE A 40 2.81 -6.48 -1.17
CA ILE A 40 3.95 -6.37 -0.26
C ILE A 40 4.79 -7.66 -0.24
N LYS A 41 4.22 -8.78 -0.69
CA LYS A 41 4.89 -10.09 -0.67
C LYS A 41 6.12 -10.14 -1.58
N SER A 42 6.13 -9.35 -2.65
CA SER A 42 7.32 -9.22 -3.50
C SER A 42 8.51 -8.60 -2.75
N ASN A 43 8.27 -7.86 -1.67
CA ASN A 43 9.28 -7.13 -0.93
C ASN A 43 9.71 -7.88 0.35
N LEU A 44 8.77 -8.51 1.05
CA LEU A 44 9.00 -9.11 2.38
C LEU A 44 8.70 -10.62 2.44
N GLY A 45 8.25 -11.23 1.34
CA GLY A 45 7.73 -12.59 1.36
C GLY A 45 6.34 -12.69 1.98
N ASN A 46 5.89 -13.92 2.23
CA ASN A 46 4.61 -14.17 2.90
C ASN A 46 4.77 -14.07 4.42
N THR A 47 4.09 -13.12 5.05
CA THR A 47 4.09 -12.91 6.51
C THR A 47 2.89 -13.56 7.20
N ASP A 48 2.23 -14.51 6.51
CA ASP A 48 1.11 -15.31 6.99
C ASP A 48 0.03 -14.45 7.67
N ALA A 49 -0.22 -14.66 8.96
CA ALA A 49 -1.24 -13.96 9.74
C ALA A 49 -1.07 -12.43 9.73
N ALA A 50 0.16 -11.93 9.53
CA ALA A 50 0.44 -10.50 9.46
C ALA A 50 0.26 -9.91 8.05
N SER A 51 -0.01 -10.72 7.01
CA SER A 51 -0.06 -10.28 5.61
C SER A 51 -0.98 -9.08 5.38
N ALA A 52 -2.14 -9.04 6.03
CA ALA A 52 -3.07 -7.93 5.92
C ALA A 52 -2.48 -6.64 6.50
N LEU A 53 -1.93 -6.70 7.72
CA LEU A 53 -1.34 -5.54 8.40
C LEU A 53 -0.13 -4.97 7.66
N VAL A 54 0.76 -5.84 7.18
CA VAL A 54 1.94 -5.40 6.42
C VAL A 54 1.52 -4.77 5.07
N SER A 55 0.43 -5.28 4.46
CA SER A 55 -0.15 -4.66 3.25
C SER A 55 -0.75 -3.28 3.52
N ILE A 56 -1.41 -3.10 4.68
CA ILE A 56 -1.90 -1.80 5.15
C ILE A 56 -0.72 -0.84 5.35
N VAL A 57 0.37 -1.29 5.97
CA VAL A 57 1.57 -0.46 6.16
C VAL A 57 2.12 0.05 4.82
N LYS A 58 2.14 -0.77 3.76
CA LYS A 58 2.52 -0.31 2.40
C LYS A 58 1.62 0.83 1.90
N VAL A 59 0.30 0.73 2.12
CA VAL A 59 -0.66 1.78 1.77
C VAL A 59 -0.44 3.04 2.60
N LEU A 60 -0.26 2.91 3.91
CA LEU A 60 -0.01 4.04 4.80
C LEU A 60 1.29 4.77 4.42
N ILE A 61 2.36 4.04 4.14
CA ILE A 61 3.61 4.63 3.61
C ILE A 61 3.33 5.42 2.32
N ALA A 62 2.53 4.87 1.41
CA ALA A 62 2.19 5.58 0.18
C ALA A 62 1.39 6.87 0.44
N MET A 63 0.44 6.84 1.38
CA MET A 63 -0.37 7.99 1.75
C MET A 63 0.45 9.07 2.46
N GLU A 64 1.32 8.69 3.39
CA GLU A 64 2.15 9.60 4.19
C GLU A 64 3.27 10.23 3.37
N THR A 65 3.94 9.44 2.52
CA THR A 65 5.10 9.90 1.74
C THR A 65 4.73 10.45 0.37
N GLY A 66 3.48 10.28 -0.07
CA GLY A 66 3.05 10.61 -1.42
C GLY A 66 3.65 9.72 -2.52
N LYS A 67 4.22 8.55 -2.17
CA LYS A 67 4.93 7.65 -3.09
C LYS A 67 4.54 6.19 -2.88
N ILE A 68 4.05 5.53 -3.92
CA ILE A 68 3.73 4.11 -3.91
C ILE A 68 5.03 3.30 -4.05
N PRO A 69 5.41 2.45 -3.06
CA PRO A 69 6.61 1.63 -3.16
C PRO A 69 6.50 0.57 -4.25
N PRO A 70 7.59 0.26 -4.96
CA PRO A 70 7.60 -0.70 -6.06
C PRO A 70 7.38 -2.14 -5.61
N ASN A 71 6.91 -2.96 -6.55
CA ASN A 71 6.88 -4.40 -6.54
C ASN A 71 8.14 -4.92 -7.21
N TYR A 72 8.79 -5.90 -6.56
CA TYR A 72 9.93 -6.61 -7.12
C TYR A 72 9.50 -7.90 -7.82
N ASN A 73 10.41 -8.48 -8.61
CA ASN A 73 10.23 -9.78 -9.26
C ASN A 73 8.99 -9.85 -10.17
N TYR A 74 8.65 -8.75 -10.85
CA TYR A 74 7.63 -8.71 -11.89
C TYR A 74 8.28 -8.46 -13.26
N ASN A 75 8.37 -9.50 -14.08
CA ASN A 75 9.05 -9.44 -15.39
C ASN A 75 8.09 -9.48 -16.57
N LYS A 76 7.04 -10.31 -16.50
CA LYS A 76 6.08 -10.52 -17.58
C LYS A 76 4.66 -10.65 -17.02
N PRO A 77 3.64 -10.04 -17.66
CA PRO A 77 2.24 -10.25 -17.27
C PRO A 77 1.82 -11.71 -17.42
N SER A 78 1.11 -12.23 -16.41
CA SER A 78 0.51 -13.56 -16.48
C SER A 78 -0.58 -13.59 -17.56
N GLN A 79 -0.47 -14.55 -18.48
CA GLN A 79 -1.44 -14.76 -19.56
C GLN A 79 -2.80 -15.28 -19.04
N GLN A 80 -2.89 -15.69 -17.78
CA GLN A 80 -4.13 -16.10 -17.12
C GLN A 80 -4.97 -14.91 -16.62
N VAL A 81 -4.45 -13.68 -16.73
CA VAL A 81 -5.11 -12.45 -16.29
C VAL A 81 -5.16 -11.47 -17.46
N PRO A 82 -6.25 -11.47 -18.25
CA PRO A 82 -6.38 -10.59 -19.42
C PRO A 82 -6.15 -9.11 -19.08
N ALA A 83 -6.61 -8.66 -17.91
CA ALA A 83 -6.44 -7.28 -17.46
C ALA A 83 -4.97 -6.84 -17.28
N LEU A 84 -4.03 -7.78 -17.04
CA LEU A 84 -2.60 -7.47 -17.03
C LEU A 84 -2.04 -7.34 -18.45
N VAL A 85 -2.51 -8.18 -19.38
CA VAL A 85 -2.07 -8.18 -20.78
C VAL A 85 -2.62 -6.96 -21.53
N GLU A 86 -3.85 -6.57 -21.24
CA GLU A 86 -4.53 -5.38 -21.77
C GLU A 86 -4.13 -4.08 -21.06
N GLU A 87 -3.19 -4.14 -20.11
CA GLU A 87 -2.70 -3.00 -19.33
C GLU A 87 -3.78 -2.23 -18.53
N LYS A 88 -4.96 -2.83 -18.32
CA LYS A 88 -6.00 -2.28 -17.42
C LYS A 88 -5.59 -2.34 -15.95
N PHE A 89 -4.77 -3.33 -15.61
CA PHE A 89 -3.99 -3.34 -14.38
C PHE A 89 -2.56 -2.93 -14.67
N LYS A 90 -2.07 -1.94 -13.92
CA LYS A 90 -0.69 -1.49 -13.99
C LYS A 90 0.03 -1.87 -12.70
N VAL A 91 0.91 -2.87 -12.80
CA VAL A 91 1.77 -3.28 -11.68
C VAL A 91 2.78 -2.16 -11.41
N VAL A 92 2.88 -1.73 -10.15
CA VAL A 92 3.81 -0.68 -9.74
C VAL A 92 5.20 -1.28 -9.60
N THR A 93 6.00 -1.31 -10.68
CA THR A 93 7.38 -1.86 -10.67
C THR A 93 8.45 -0.84 -10.31
N GLU A 94 8.12 0.44 -10.37
CA GLU A 94 8.96 1.57 -10.01
C GLU A 94 8.20 2.46 -9.01
N THR A 95 8.92 3.28 -8.26
CA THR A 95 8.27 4.22 -7.33
C THR A 95 7.38 5.18 -8.11
N MET A 96 6.07 5.13 -7.84
CA MET A 96 5.08 5.99 -8.52
C MET A 96 4.51 7.04 -7.56
N PRO A 97 4.14 8.23 -8.03
CA PRO A 97 3.47 9.21 -7.18
C PRO A 97 2.09 8.70 -6.73
N TRP A 98 1.77 8.90 -5.46
CA TRP A 98 0.42 8.70 -4.92
C TRP A 98 -0.40 9.98 -5.15
N SER A 99 -1.32 9.95 -6.11
CA SER A 99 -2.18 11.09 -6.46
C SER A 99 -3.38 11.29 -5.52
N GLY A 100 -3.43 10.56 -4.40
CA GLY A 100 -4.55 10.60 -3.47
C GLY A 100 -5.73 9.69 -3.86
N GLY A 101 -6.85 9.89 -3.16
CA GLY A 101 -8.06 9.10 -3.33
C GLY A 101 -8.08 7.85 -2.43
N LEU A 102 -8.78 6.81 -2.92
CA LEU A 102 -8.98 5.56 -2.19
C LEU A 102 -7.85 4.57 -2.47
N ALA A 103 -7.41 3.85 -1.46
CA ALA A 103 -6.63 2.64 -1.61
C ALA A 103 -7.45 1.45 -1.08
N ALA A 104 -7.13 0.25 -1.52
CA ALA A 104 -7.77 -0.95 -1.01
C ALA A 104 -6.75 -2.06 -0.79
N VAL A 105 -7.02 -2.90 0.20
CA VAL A 105 -6.18 -4.05 0.55
C VAL A 105 -7.07 -5.27 0.54
N ASN A 106 -6.63 -6.29 -0.20
CA ASN A 106 -7.28 -7.58 -0.26
C ASN A 106 -6.41 -8.64 0.44
N ASN A 107 -7.05 -9.53 1.20
CA ASN A 107 -6.39 -10.64 1.88
C ASN A 107 -7.27 -11.90 1.83
N VAL A 108 -6.67 -13.02 1.49
CA VAL A 108 -7.29 -14.35 1.42
C VAL A 108 -6.55 -15.32 2.34
N GLY A 109 -7.22 -15.82 3.38
CA GLY A 109 -6.69 -16.82 4.28
C GLY A 109 -6.44 -18.15 3.57
N LEU A 110 -5.59 -18.99 4.15
CA LEU A 110 -5.31 -20.34 3.63
C LEU A 110 -6.57 -21.20 3.49
N THR A 111 -7.52 -21.02 4.41
CA THR A 111 -8.82 -21.69 4.50
C THR A 111 -9.88 -21.09 3.57
N GLY A 112 -9.57 -20.00 2.85
CA GLY A 112 -10.48 -19.33 1.92
C GLY A 112 -11.21 -18.12 2.49
N ASP A 113 -10.93 -17.72 3.75
CA ASP A 113 -11.50 -16.51 4.35
C ASP A 113 -11.03 -15.25 3.62
N VAL A 114 -11.94 -14.41 3.14
CA VAL A 114 -11.59 -13.19 2.40
C VAL A 114 -11.88 -11.96 3.25
N GLY A 115 -10.88 -11.08 3.36
CA GLY A 115 -11.01 -9.74 3.91
C GLY A 115 -10.68 -8.69 2.86
N HIS A 116 -11.53 -7.68 2.74
CA HIS A 116 -11.32 -6.54 1.87
C HIS A 116 -11.54 -5.25 2.66
N ILE A 117 -10.59 -4.32 2.57
CA ILE A 117 -10.72 -3.01 3.19
C ILE A 117 -10.45 -1.91 2.18
N VAL A 118 -11.15 -0.79 2.37
CA VAL A 118 -10.95 0.44 1.60
C VAL A 118 -10.49 1.53 2.56
N LEU A 119 -9.40 2.19 2.19
CA LEU A 119 -8.73 3.22 2.97
C LEU A 119 -8.79 4.54 2.20
N ARG A 120 -9.01 5.65 2.92
CA ARG A 120 -8.91 7.00 2.38
C ARG A 120 -7.88 7.76 3.19
N SER A 121 -6.95 8.43 2.51
CA SER A 121 -6.02 9.32 3.17
C SER A 121 -6.78 10.51 3.77
N HIS A 122 -6.44 10.86 5.01
CA HIS A 122 -6.92 12.07 5.66
C HIS A 122 -5.77 13.08 5.72
N LYS A 123 -5.81 14.09 4.85
CA LYS A 123 -4.86 15.21 4.94
C LYS A 123 -5.26 16.06 6.13
N LYS A 124 -4.48 15.99 7.21
CA LYS A 124 -4.61 16.96 8.31
C LYS A 124 -4.01 18.28 7.83
N GLU A 125 -4.86 19.25 7.49
CA GLU A 125 -4.41 20.61 7.22
C GLU A 125 -3.76 21.16 8.49
N LYS A 126 -2.47 21.47 8.40
CA LYS A 126 -1.75 22.10 9.50
C LYS A 126 -1.90 23.61 9.35
N VAL A 127 -2.41 24.27 10.37
CA VAL A 127 -2.35 25.74 10.46
C VAL A 127 -0.88 26.14 10.56
N ASN A 128 -0.45 27.08 9.72
CA ASN A 128 0.94 27.58 9.69
C ASN A 128 1.99 26.45 9.57
N ASP A 129 1.73 25.43 8.75
CA ASP A 129 2.58 24.22 8.61
C ASP A 129 2.89 23.47 9.92
N GLY A 130 2.12 23.75 10.98
CA GLY A 130 2.30 23.19 12.31
C GLY A 130 3.23 24.02 13.20
N LEU A 131 3.69 25.18 12.73
CA LEU A 131 4.50 26.11 13.49
C LEU A 131 3.63 27.03 14.36
N PRO A 132 4.04 27.34 15.59
CA PRO A 132 3.42 28.40 16.39
C PRO A 132 3.46 29.75 15.66
N THR A 133 2.47 30.60 15.92
CA THR A 133 2.43 31.98 15.39
C THR A 133 3.13 32.99 16.31
N ASP A 134 3.78 32.50 17.38
CA ASP A 134 4.42 33.29 18.43
C ASP A 134 5.85 32.77 18.69
N GLU A 135 6.67 33.57 19.37
CA GLU A 135 8.05 33.24 19.72
C GLU A 135 8.18 32.58 21.10
N ILE A 136 7.08 32.11 21.69
CA ILE A 136 7.11 31.58 23.06
C ILE A 136 7.74 30.17 23.05
N PRO A 137 8.77 29.89 23.85
CA PRO A 137 9.32 28.54 23.96
C PRO A 137 8.25 27.54 24.41
N ARG A 138 8.24 26.34 23.82
CA ARG A 138 7.34 25.26 24.21
C ARG A 138 8.09 24.20 25.01
N LEU A 139 7.50 23.76 26.13
CA LEU A 139 8.05 22.66 26.91
C LEU A 139 7.62 21.33 26.30
N LEU A 140 8.59 20.54 25.84
CA LEU A 140 8.39 19.16 25.43
C LEU A 140 8.84 18.24 26.57
N VAL A 141 7.91 17.49 27.14
CA VAL A 141 8.22 16.49 28.18
C VAL A 141 8.18 15.11 27.56
N ILE A 142 9.29 14.38 27.68
CA ILE A 142 9.44 13.03 27.15
C ILE A 142 10.02 12.09 28.22
N SER A 143 9.72 10.81 28.08
CA SER A 143 10.22 9.75 28.96
C SER A 143 10.59 8.54 28.11
N GLY A 144 11.62 7.80 28.51
CA GLY A 144 12.09 6.60 27.82
C GLY A 144 12.66 5.58 28.79
N ARG A 145 12.75 4.32 28.36
CA ARG A 145 13.34 3.24 29.18
C ARG A 145 14.87 3.26 29.20
N THR A 146 15.50 3.90 28.22
CA THR A 146 16.95 4.04 28.10
C THR A 146 17.30 5.47 27.70
N LYS A 147 18.55 5.87 27.97
CA LYS A 147 19.06 7.18 27.56
C LYS A 147 19.11 7.30 26.03
N GLU A 148 19.52 6.23 25.36
CA GLU A 148 19.64 6.17 23.90
C GLU A 148 18.29 6.41 23.21
N GLY A 149 17.21 5.80 23.71
CA GLY A 149 15.87 6.00 23.15
C GLY A 149 15.32 7.42 23.37
N LEU A 150 15.74 8.07 24.47
CA LEU A 150 15.42 9.47 24.72
C LEU A 150 16.16 10.39 23.73
N ASP A 151 17.46 10.15 23.56
CA ASP A 151 18.32 10.90 22.65
C ASP A 151 17.88 10.75 21.19
N GLU A 152 17.42 9.57 20.76
CA GLU A 152 16.84 9.37 19.42
C GLU A 152 15.53 10.13 19.21
N THR A 153 14.67 10.19 20.24
CA THR A 153 13.38 10.89 20.15
C THR A 153 13.56 12.39 19.99
N LEU A 154 14.61 12.97 20.59
CA LEU A 154 14.93 14.41 20.53
C LEU A 154 15.62 14.85 19.23
N LYS A 155 16.15 13.93 18.42
CA LYS A 155 16.90 14.26 17.20
C LYS A 155 16.04 14.63 15.98
N LYS A 156 14.71 14.57 16.11
CA LYS A 156 13.76 14.93 15.04
C LYS A 156 13.41 16.40 15.06
#